data_AF-A0A955K7E2-F1
#
_entry.id   AF-A0A955K7E2-F1
#
_cell.length_a   1.000
_cell.length_b   1.000
_cell.length_c   1.000
_cell.angle_alpha   90.00
_cell.angle_beta   90.00
_cell.angle_gamma   90.00
#
_symmetry.space_group_name_H-M   'P 1'
#
loop_
_entity.id
_entity.type
_entity.pdbx_description
1 polymer ?
#
loop_
_entity_poly.entity_id
_entity_poly.type
_entity_poly.pdbx_seq_one_letter_code
_entity_poly.pdbx_strand_id
1 'polypeptide(L)'
;FEPLVDVEVGRPVKVTLQGEANQGLEQDQALLNGDTRSGQTTEFNVKGIVDSKVSDLSSTIFITESDYRRIAKKTSLQAAEIAIKHDGSISDERLKEIVTSYYHFDDYAKVRTATEAIPKFLSDVQLTFGLLGNIIGLVGIVVSSITVFIVIYINALTRRKYIGILKGIGISEGAIEFAYVVQSLFYAIIGIGLGLALVYGVLVPFFVENPIDFPFSDGILVADIGPTFLRAGILMIITMIAGLLPARIIVRQNTLDSILQR
;
A
#
# COMPACT_ATOMS: atom_id res chain seq x y z
N PHE A 1 9.42 2.79 28.20
CA PHE A 1 9.28 1.35 28.46
C PHE A 1 10.53 0.67 27.95
N GLU A 2 11.27 -0.02 28.81
CA GLU A 2 12.37 -0.87 28.36
C GLU A 2 11.75 -2.16 27.77
N PRO A 3 12.24 -2.63 26.61
CA PRO A 3 11.76 -3.87 26.03
C PRO A 3 12.01 -5.04 26.99
N LEU A 4 11.11 -6.01 27.02
CA LEU A 4 11.32 -7.26 27.76
C LEU A 4 12.52 -7.98 27.15
N VAL A 5 13.53 -8.27 27.98
CA VAL A 5 14.75 -9.00 27.58
C VAL A 5 14.66 -10.43 28.15
N ASP A 6 15.25 -11.41 27.46
CA ASP A 6 15.39 -12.81 27.90
C ASP A 6 14.08 -13.60 28.10
N VAL A 7 13.00 -13.22 27.40
CA VAL A 7 11.73 -13.97 27.40
C VAL A 7 11.75 -15.03 26.30
N GLU A 8 11.61 -16.31 26.69
CA GLU A 8 11.55 -17.45 25.77
C GLU A 8 10.22 -18.20 25.90
N VAL A 9 9.73 -18.76 24.79
CA VAL A 9 8.54 -19.62 24.78
C VAL A 9 8.79 -20.86 25.64
N GLY A 10 7.83 -21.18 26.52
CA GLY A 10 7.88 -22.33 27.43
C GLY A 10 8.59 -22.06 28.76
N ARG A 11 9.22 -20.89 28.95
CA ARG A 11 9.80 -20.51 30.24
C ARG A 11 8.78 -19.79 31.14
N PRO A 12 8.91 -19.94 32.47
CA PRO A 12 8.08 -19.21 33.41
C PRO A 12 8.53 -17.74 33.51
N VAL A 13 7.56 -16.84 33.59
CA VAL A 13 7.74 -15.39 33.79
C VAL A 13 6.83 -14.92 34.92
N LYS A 14 7.31 -13.96 35.73
CA LYS A 14 6.53 -13.38 36.81
C LYS A 14 5.87 -12.10 36.33
N VAL A 15 4.54 -12.09 36.33
CA VAL A 15 3.74 -10.91 35.97
C VAL A 15 3.21 -10.30 37.26
N THR A 16 3.47 -9.00 37.46
CA THR A 16 2.95 -8.25 38.62
C THR A 16 1.91 -7.25 38.12
N LEU A 17 0.67 -7.41 38.55
CA LEU A 17 -0.35 -6.37 38.37
C LEU A 17 -0.21 -5.37 39.52
N GLN A 18 0.35 -4.21 39.23
CA GLN A 18 0.23 -3.03 40.10
C GLN A 18 -1.17 -2.47 39.90
N GLY A 19 -2.02 -2.60 40.90
CA GLY A 19 -3.30 -1.89 40.92
C GLY A 19 -3.07 -0.42 41.24
N GLU A 20 -3.90 0.47 40.71
CA GLU A 20 -4.15 1.71 41.44
C GLU A 20 -4.71 1.29 42.81
N ALA A 21 -3.91 1.49 43.86
CA ALA A 21 -4.39 1.34 45.21
C ALA A 21 -5.66 2.17 45.35
N ASN A 22 -6.75 1.54 45.81
CA ASN A 22 -7.95 2.28 46.21
C ASN A 22 -7.50 3.46 47.09
N GLN A 23 -7.87 4.68 46.71
CA GLN A 23 -7.55 5.87 47.48
C GLN A 23 -8.10 5.70 48.90
N GLY A 24 -7.21 5.57 49.88
CA GLY A 24 -7.56 5.33 51.28
C GLY A 24 -6.42 4.75 52.13
N LEU A 25 -6.71 4.64 53.43
CA LEU A 25 -5.85 4.33 54.58
C LEU A 25 -4.85 3.15 54.43
N GLU A 26 -5.00 2.31 53.41
CA GLU A 26 -4.07 1.22 53.09
C GLU A 26 -2.75 1.71 52.46
N GLN A 27 -2.76 2.85 51.74
CA GLN A 27 -1.54 3.43 51.16
C GLN A 27 -0.59 3.96 52.25
N ASP A 28 -1.14 4.56 53.30
CA ASP A 28 -0.38 5.10 54.43
C ASP A 28 0.28 3.98 55.26
N GLN A 29 -0.41 2.84 55.43
CA GLN A 29 0.12 1.67 56.12
C GLN A 29 1.19 0.91 55.31
N ALA A 30 1.06 0.86 53.98
CA ALA A 30 2.07 0.24 53.12
C ALA A 30 3.37 1.06 53.06
N LEU A 31 3.27 2.41 53.08
CA LEU A 31 4.42 3.31 53.15
C LEU A 31 5.16 3.22 54.49
N LEU A 32 4.45 3.03 55.60
CA LEU A 32 5.03 2.84 56.94
C LEU A 32 5.81 1.52 57.09
N ASN A 33 5.43 0.47 56.36
CA ASN A 33 6.06 -0.86 56.43
C ASN A 33 7.18 -1.07 55.39
N GLY A 34 7.52 -0.05 54.59
CA GLY A 34 8.59 -0.12 53.59
C GLY A 34 8.30 -1.04 52.40
N ASP A 35 7.07 -1.56 52.28
CA ASP A 35 6.68 -2.46 51.20
C ASP A 35 6.02 -1.66 50.06
N THR A 36 6.86 -1.21 49.14
CA THR A 36 6.43 -0.45 47.95
C THR A 36 5.79 -1.31 46.87
N ARG A 37 5.56 -2.61 47.12
CA ARG A 37 5.00 -3.56 46.15
C ARG A 37 3.53 -3.87 46.44
N SER A 38 2.68 -2.84 46.39
CA SER A 38 1.23 -3.05 46.31
C SER A 38 0.86 -3.60 44.91
N GLY A 39 1.07 -4.90 44.71
CA GLY A 39 0.77 -5.58 43.46
C GLY A 39 0.64 -7.09 43.65
N GLN A 40 -0.30 -7.71 42.92
CA GLN A 40 -0.44 -9.16 42.92
C GLN A 40 0.53 -9.72 41.87
N THR A 41 1.52 -10.52 42.30
CA THR A 41 2.45 -11.21 41.41
C THR A 41 2.02 -12.66 41.20
N THR A 42 2.01 -13.13 39.95
CA THR A 42 1.73 -14.53 39.61
C THR A 42 2.67 -14.99 38.50
N GLU A 43 3.05 -16.27 38.55
CA GLU A 43 3.92 -16.90 37.57
C GLU A 43 3.10 -17.49 36.42
N PHE A 44 3.57 -17.24 35.19
CA PHE A 44 2.94 -17.69 33.95
C PHE A 44 3.96 -18.35 33.05
N ASN A 45 3.55 -19.37 32.29
CA ASN A 45 4.38 -19.91 31.22
C ASN A 45 4.12 -19.15 29.92
N VAL A 46 5.18 -18.70 29.26
CA VAL A 46 5.08 -18.01 27.98
C VAL A 46 4.62 -18.98 26.90
N LYS A 47 3.44 -18.73 26.30
CA LYS A 47 2.90 -19.58 25.23
C LYS A 47 3.39 -19.18 23.83
N GLY A 48 3.68 -17.90 23.63
CA GLY A 48 4.10 -17.35 22.34
C GLY A 48 4.53 -15.90 22.50
N ILE A 49 5.26 -15.40 21.52
CA ILE A 49 5.74 -14.02 21.43
C ILE A 49 5.23 -13.45 20.11
N VAL A 50 4.59 -12.28 20.17
CA VAL A 50 4.10 -11.57 18.99
C VAL A 50 5.02 -10.39 18.75
N ASP A 51 5.66 -10.36 17.59
CA ASP A 51 6.42 -9.20 17.13
C ASP A 51 5.62 -8.51 16.02
N SER A 52 5.00 -7.37 16.35
CA SER A 52 4.18 -6.64 15.40
C SER A 52 4.88 -5.40 14.81
N LYS A 53 6.15 -5.13 15.18
CA LYS A 53 6.90 -3.88 14.88
C LYS A 53 6.16 -2.58 15.22
N VAL A 54 5.05 -2.67 15.96
CA VAL A 54 4.21 -1.53 16.38
C VAL A 54 4.32 -1.46 17.89
N SER A 55 4.94 -0.38 18.39
CA SER A 55 5.31 -0.22 19.80
C SER A 55 4.19 -0.56 20.78
N ASP A 56 2.95 -0.15 20.51
CA ASP A 56 1.82 -0.36 21.41
C ASP A 56 1.43 -1.84 21.53
N LEU A 57 1.50 -2.59 20.43
CA LEU A 57 1.21 -4.02 20.40
C LEU A 57 2.39 -4.85 20.92
N SER A 58 3.61 -4.52 20.53
CA SER A 58 4.83 -5.23 20.98
C SER A 58 5.13 -5.06 22.47
N SER A 59 4.55 -4.04 23.12
CA SER A 59 4.67 -3.82 24.58
C SER A 59 3.50 -4.40 25.39
N THR A 60 2.52 -5.03 24.73
CA THR A 60 1.33 -5.57 25.39
C THR A 60 1.52 -7.04 25.77
N ILE A 61 1.09 -7.41 26.98
CA ILE A 61 1.04 -8.81 27.43
C ILE A 61 -0.39 -9.33 27.23
N PHE A 62 -0.52 -10.44 26.51
CA PHE A 62 -1.80 -11.13 26.32
C PHE A 62 -1.94 -12.29 27.29
N ILE A 63 -2.96 -12.24 28.15
CA ILE A 63 -3.34 -13.33 29.07
C ILE A 63 -4.83 -13.64 28.93
N THR A 64 -5.24 -14.81 29.40
CA THR A 64 -6.66 -15.19 29.38
C THR A 64 -7.47 -14.30 30.33
N GLU A 65 -8.74 -14.07 29.98
CA GLU A 65 -9.65 -13.31 30.84
C GLU A 65 -9.75 -13.94 32.25
N SER A 66 -9.83 -15.27 32.34
CA SER A 66 -9.86 -16.00 33.61
C SER A 66 -8.63 -15.75 34.47
N ASP A 67 -7.45 -15.73 33.88
CA ASP A 67 -6.20 -15.47 34.60
C ASP A 67 -6.09 -14.01 35.03
N TYR A 68 -6.46 -13.07 34.15
CA TYR A 68 -6.51 -11.64 34.49
C TYR A 68 -7.45 -11.39 35.68
N ARG A 69 -8.66 -11.95 35.65
CA ARG A 69 -9.64 -11.80 36.73
C ARG A 69 -9.13 -12.38 38.06
N ARG A 70 -8.48 -13.55 38.01
CA ARG A 70 -7.88 -14.18 39.20
C ARG A 70 -6.87 -13.25 39.87
N ILE A 71 -6.02 -12.57 39.11
CA ILE A 71 -4.93 -11.75 39.64
C ILE A 71 -5.42 -10.35 40.00
N ALA A 72 -6.28 -9.76 39.17
CA ALA A 72 -6.82 -8.42 39.40
C ALA A 72 -7.84 -8.38 40.55
N LYS A 73 -8.35 -9.54 41.00
CA LYS A 73 -9.41 -9.66 42.02
C LYS A 73 -10.65 -8.80 41.70
N LYS A 74 -10.86 -8.51 40.40
CA LYS A 74 -12.00 -7.73 39.90
C LYS A 74 -13.02 -8.67 39.26
N THR A 75 -14.28 -8.54 39.69
CA THR A 75 -15.44 -9.22 39.10
C THR A 75 -16.14 -8.41 38.01
N SER A 76 -15.80 -7.13 37.83
CA SER A 76 -16.48 -6.29 36.83
C SER A 76 -15.98 -6.53 35.40
N LEU A 77 -16.84 -6.26 34.41
CA LEU A 77 -16.59 -6.39 32.97
C LEU A 77 -16.01 -5.09 32.39
N GLN A 78 -15.02 -4.48 33.05
CA GLN A 78 -14.38 -3.29 32.52
C GLN A 78 -13.43 -3.66 31.37
N ALA A 79 -13.83 -3.32 30.14
CA ALA A 79 -12.99 -3.42 28.95
C ALA A 79 -12.41 -2.04 28.62
N ALA A 80 -11.10 -1.99 28.35
CA ALA A 80 -10.45 -0.77 27.85
C ALA A 80 -10.71 -0.56 26.35
N GLU A 81 -10.93 -1.65 25.61
CA GLU A 81 -11.19 -1.65 24.17
C GLU A 81 -12.21 -2.73 23.83
N ILE A 82 -13.12 -2.42 22.90
CA ILE A 82 -14.10 -3.35 22.36
C ILE A 82 -13.97 -3.34 20.85
N ALA A 83 -13.47 -4.44 20.29
CA ALA A 83 -13.40 -4.63 18.84
C ALA A 83 -14.69 -5.29 18.35
N ILE A 84 -15.39 -4.63 17.42
CA ILE A 84 -16.62 -5.13 16.82
C ILE A 84 -16.32 -5.56 15.38
N LYS A 85 -16.65 -6.81 15.05
CA LYS A 85 -16.58 -7.33 13.69
C LYS A 85 -18.00 -7.55 13.17
N HIS A 86 -18.30 -7.01 11.99
CA HIS A 86 -19.56 -7.26 11.29
C HIS A 86 -19.34 -8.09 10.02
N ASP A 87 -20.43 -8.59 9.45
CA ASP A 87 -20.46 -9.47 8.28
C ASP A 87 -20.31 -8.75 6.93
N GLY A 88 -20.07 -7.43 6.95
CA GLY A 88 -19.97 -6.60 5.74
C GLY A 88 -21.32 -6.19 5.12
N SER A 89 -22.46 -6.50 5.76
CA SER A 89 -23.79 -6.09 5.26
C SER A 89 -24.03 -4.57 5.28
N ILE A 90 -23.27 -3.86 6.12
CA ILE A 90 -23.24 -2.40 6.26
C ILE A 90 -21.79 -1.92 6.20
N SER A 91 -21.54 -0.67 5.79
CA SER A 91 -20.19 -0.10 5.82
C SER A 91 -19.76 0.25 7.24
N ASP A 92 -18.45 0.27 7.49
CA ASP A 92 -17.84 0.65 8.77
C ASP A 92 -18.31 2.03 9.24
N GLU A 93 -18.44 2.99 8.31
CA GLU A 93 -18.92 4.34 8.61
C GLU A 93 -20.38 4.33 9.05
N ARG A 94 -21.21 3.50 8.40
CA ARG A 94 -22.62 3.38 8.75
C ARG A 94 -22.79 2.67 10.09
N LEU A 95 -21.98 1.67 10.39
CA LEU A 95 -21.95 1.02 11.70
C LEU A 95 -21.53 2.01 12.79
N LYS A 96 -20.47 2.78 12.55
CA LYS A 96 -20.03 3.85 13.46
C LYS A 96 -21.16 4.83 13.73
N GLU A 97 -21.83 5.31 12.68
CA GLU A 97 -22.97 6.23 12.80
C GLU A 97 -24.13 5.62 13.61
N ILE A 98 -24.47 4.34 13.43
CA ILE A 98 -25.49 3.68 14.24
C ILE A 98 -25.08 3.62 15.71
N VAL A 99 -23.83 3.25 15.99
CA VAL A 99 -23.31 3.12 17.36
C VAL A 99 -23.25 4.49 18.06
N THR A 100 -22.87 5.56 17.37
CA THR A 100 -22.82 6.91 17.94
C THR A 100 -24.20 7.56 18.00
N SER A 101 -24.99 7.51 16.93
CA SER A 101 -26.22 8.30 16.84
C SER A 101 -27.44 7.62 17.44
N TYR A 102 -27.53 6.29 17.41
CA TYR A 102 -28.69 5.57 17.96
C TYR A 102 -28.47 5.15 19.42
N TYR A 103 -27.25 4.75 19.75
CA TYR A 103 -26.91 4.24 21.07
C TYR A 103 -26.07 5.19 21.92
N HIS A 104 -25.62 6.34 21.38
CA HIS A 104 -24.86 7.37 22.11
C HIS A 104 -23.61 6.82 22.82
N PHE A 105 -22.95 5.82 22.23
CA PHE A 105 -21.72 5.24 22.81
C PHE A 105 -20.55 6.24 22.81
N ASP A 106 -20.62 7.29 22.01
CA ASP A 106 -19.63 8.37 21.96
C ASP A 106 -19.54 9.18 23.27
N ASP A 107 -20.59 9.17 24.10
CA ASP A 107 -20.57 9.78 25.44
C ASP A 107 -19.67 9.01 26.43
N TYR A 108 -19.46 7.71 26.18
CA TYR A 108 -18.78 6.81 27.11
C TYR A 108 -17.45 6.28 26.57
N ALA A 109 -17.28 6.24 25.24
CA ALA A 109 -16.12 5.64 24.60
C ALA A 109 -15.78 6.32 23.28
N LYS A 110 -14.50 6.30 22.93
CA LYS A 110 -14.03 6.80 21.64
C LYS A 110 -14.34 5.77 20.54
N VAL A 111 -15.37 6.02 19.74
CA VAL A 111 -15.75 5.15 18.62
C VAL A 111 -14.92 5.50 17.37
N ARG A 112 -14.24 4.50 16.81
CA ARG A 112 -13.41 4.61 15.61
C ARG A 112 -13.66 3.42 14.68
N THR A 113 -13.56 3.64 13.38
CA THR A 113 -13.51 2.52 12.42
C THR A 113 -12.14 1.84 12.46
N ALA A 114 -12.01 0.65 11.89
CA ALA A 114 -10.73 -0.06 11.82
C ALA A 114 -9.66 0.79 11.11
N THR A 115 -10.05 1.47 10.03
CA THR A 115 -9.17 2.37 9.26
C THR A 115 -8.71 3.57 10.08
N GLU A 116 -9.59 4.15 10.91
CA GLU A 116 -9.27 5.28 11.80
C GLU A 116 -8.44 4.86 13.03
N ALA A 117 -8.46 3.58 13.38
CA ALA A 117 -7.65 3.03 14.47
C ALA A 117 -6.17 2.86 14.07
N ILE A 118 -5.87 2.80 12.77
CA ILE A 118 -4.49 2.75 12.26
C ILE A 118 -3.75 4.04 12.69
N PRO A 119 -2.53 3.94 13.26
CA PRO A 119 -1.72 5.10 13.59
C PRO A 119 -1.57 6.06 12.40
N LYS A 120 -1.88 7.35 12.62
CA LYS A 120 -1.88 8.37 11.57
C LYS A 120 -0.58 8.39 10.75
N PHE A 121 0.57 8.18 11.41
CA PHE A 121 1.86 8.09 10.73
C PHE A 121 1.91 6.99 9.66
N LEU A 122 1.34 5.80 9.91
CA LEU A 122 1.30 4.73 8.91
C LEU A 122 0.42 5.12 7.70
N SER A 123 -0.72 5.76 7.96
CA SER A 123 -1.59 6.29 6.90
C SER A 123 -0.88 7.38 6.08
N ASP A 124 -0.16 8.29 6.73
CA ASP A 124 0.58 9.37 6.06
C ASP A 124 1.75 8.81 5.22
N VAL A 125 2.42 7.76 5.70
CA VAL A 125 3.45 7.02 4.95
C VAL A 125 2.83 6.36 3.71
N GLN A 126 1.74 5.60 3.86
CA GLN A 126 1.04 4.97 2.74
C GLN A 126 0.62 6.00 1.67
N LEU A 127 0.04 7.13 2.10
CA LEU A 127 -0.38 8.21 1.21
C LEU A 127 0.83 8.81 0.48
N THR A 128 1.91 9.11 1.20
CA THR A 128 3.11 9.73 0.63
C THR A 128 3.76 8.81 -0.41
N PHE A 129 3.96 7.53 -0.10
CA PHE A 129 4.50 6.56 -1.06
C PHE A 129 3.56 6.34 -2.24
N GLY A 130 2.24 6.32 -2.01
CA GLY A 130 1.25 6.26 -3.08
C GLY A 130 1.32 7.46 -4.03
N LEU A 131 1.45 8.68 -3.49
CA LEU A 131 1.63 9.89 -4.28
C LEU A 131 2.95 9.88 -5.06
N LEU A 132 4.06 9.52 -4.40
CA LEU A 132 5.37 9.40 -5.06
C LEU A 132 5.32 8.38 -6.19
N GLY A 133 4.73 7.21 -5.95
CA GLY A 133 4.54 6.17 -6.96
C GLY A 133 3.69 6.65 -8.13
N ASN A 134 2.63 7.41 -7.88
CA ASN A 134 1.80 7.99 -8.93
C ASN A 134 2.56 9.04 -9.76
N ILE A 135 3.33 9.93 -9.12
CA ILE A 135 4.14 10.95 -9.81
C ILE A 135 5.22 10.30 -10.66
N ILE A 136 5.98 9.36 -10.09
CA ILE A 136 7.03 8.63 -10.81
C ILE A 136 6.42 7.84 -11.97
N GLY A 137 5.28 7.20 -11.76
CA GLY A 137 4.54 6.50 -12.80
C GLY A 137 4.11 7.43 -13.94
N LEU A 138 3.59 8.62 -13.63
CA LEU A 138 3.21 9.62 -14.63
C LEU A 138 4.42 10.10 -15.43
N VAL A 139 5.53 10.41 -14.75
CA VAL A 139 6.79 10.78 -15.41
C VAL A 139 7.26 9.66 -16.33
N GLY A 140 7.20 8.40 -15.88
CA GLY A 140 7.55 7.24 -16.69
C GLY A 140 6.70 7.12 -17.95
N ILE A 141 5.38 7.33 -17.84
CA ILE A 141 4.47 7.35 -18.99
C ILE A 141 4.87 8.45 -19.98
N VAL A 142 5.11 9.67 -19.50
CA VAL A 142 5.53 10.82 -20.35
C VAL A 142 6.85 10.53 -21.07
N VAL A 143 7.86 10.05 -20.34
CA VAL A 143 9.18 9.71 -20.91
C VAL A 143 9.05 8.62 -21.96
N SER A 144 8.25 7.58 -21.70
CA SER A 144 8.02 6.50 -22.68
C SER A 144 7.31 7.01 -23.94
N SER A 145 6.31 7.90 -23.77
CA SER A 145 5.56 8.50 -24.86
C SER A 145 6.46 9.33 -25.77
N ILE A 146 7.33 10.16 -25.20
CA ILE A 146 8.30 10.96 -25.96
C ILE A 146 9.29 10.05 -26.69
N THR A 147 9.74 8.98 -26.03
CA THR A 147 10.67 8.01 -26.63
C THR A 147 10.05 7.35 -27.86
N VAL A 148 8.82 6.84 -27.74
CA VAL A 148 8.11 6.23 -28.87
C VAL A 148 7.84 7.25 -29.98
N PHE A 149 7.46 8.48 -29.63
CA PHE A 149 7.31 9.57 -30.59
C PHE A 149 8.59 9.77 -31.40
N ILE A 150 9.75 9.90 -30.73
CA ILE A 150 11.05 10.11 -31.39
C ILE A 150 11.41 8.92 -32.29
N VAL A 151 11.25 7.69 -31.80
CA VAL A 151 11.57 6.47 -32.57
C VAL A 151 10.75 6.40 -33.85
N ILE A 152 9.44 6.63 -33.76
CA ILE A 152 8.55 6.56 -34.92
C ILE A 152 8.81 7.74 -35.86
N TYR A 153 9.05 8.93 -35.31
CA TYR A 153 9.43 10.10 -36.09
C TYR A 153 10.69 9.86 -36.93
N ILE A 154 11.77 9.36 -36.33
CA ILE A 154 13.02 9.03 -37.05
C ILE A 154 12.76 7.94 -38.10
N ASN A 155 11.98 6.91 -37.76
CA ASN A 155 11.64 5.83 -38.70
C ASN A 155 10.88 6.35 -39.92
N ALA A 156 9.88 7.19 -39.70
CA ALA A 156 9.09 7.79 -40.77
C ALA A 156 9.92 8.78 -41.61
N LEU A 157 10.80 9.58 -40.97
CA LEU A 157 11.68 10.52 -41.68
C LEU A 157 12.65 9.79 -42.61
N THR A 158 13.33 8.77 -42.09
CA THR A 158 14.28 7.96 -42.88
C THR A 158 13.59 7.23 -44.03
N ARG A 159 12.29 6.95 -43.91
CA ARG A 159 11.48 6.32 -44.96
C ARG A 159 10.66 7.29 -45.83
N ARG A 160 10.87 8.61 -45.70
CA ARG A 160 10.08 9.64 -46.41
C ARG A 160 10.03 9.43 -47.94
N LYS A 161 11.15 9.05 -48.57
CA LYS A 161 11.21 8.75 -50.02
C LYS A 161 10.29 7.59 -50.40
N TYR A 162 10.29 6.52 -49.61
CA TYR A 162 9.44 5.35 -49.86
C TYR A 162 7.96 5.70 -49.68
N ILE A 163 7.63 6.50 -48.66
CA ILE A 163 6.27 7.03 -48.45
C ILE A 163 5.81 7.83 -49.68
N GLY A 164 6.67 8.68 -50.24
CA GLY A 164 6.38 9.41 -51.48
C GLY A 164 6.07 8.50 -52.68
N ILE A 165 6.82 7.41 -52.82
CA ILE A 165 6.58 6.39 -53.87
C ILE A 165 5.25 5.65 -53.63
N LEU A 166 4.96 5.22 -52.40
CA LEU A 166 3.69 4.57 -52.02
C LEU A 166 2.49 5.48 -52.35
N LYS A 167 2.60 6.78 -52.03
CA LYS A 167 1.59 7.78 -52.41
C LYS A 167 1.45 7.94 -53.92
N GLY A 168 2.56 7.92 -54.66
CA GLY A 168 2.57 7.99 -56.13
C GLY A 168 1.88 6.80 -56.82
N ILE A 169 1.82 5.64 -56.17
CA ILE A 169 1.13 4.43 -56.65
C ILE A 169 -0.36 4.43 -56.24
N GLY A 170 -0.81 5.42 -55.45
CA GLY A 170 -2.21 5.61 -55.07
C GLY A 170 -2.60 5.06 -53.70
N ILE A 171 -1.64 4.71 -52.83
CA ILE A 171 -1.94 4.29 -51.46
C ILE A 171 -2.40 5.49 -50.64
N SER A 172 -3.48 5.32 -49.89
CA SER A 172 -4.03 6.38 -49.05
C SER A 172 -3.09 6.72 -47.90
N GLU A 173 -3.02 8.02 -47.57
CA GLU A 173 -2.24 8.52 -46.44
C GLU A 173 -2.65 7.86 -45.13
N GLY A 174 -3.95 7.64 -44.94
CA GLY A 174 -4.51 6.96 -43.77
C GLY A 174 -4.04 5.50 -43.62
N ALA A 175 -3.81 4.77 -44.72
CA ALA A 175 -3.28 3.42 -44.64
C ALA A 175 -1.82 3.41 -44.14
N ILE A 176 -1.02 4.40 -44.55
CA ILE A 176 0.36 4.57 -44.10
C ILE A 176 0.39 5.01 -42.63
N GLU A 177 -0.47 5.96 -42.24
CA GLU A 177 -0.64 6.36 -40.83
C GLU A 177 -1.01 5.15 -39.95
N PHE A 178 -1.98 4.34 -40.38
CA PHE A 178 -2.42 3.15 -39.65
C PHE A 178 -1.30 2.12 -39.47
N ALA A 179 -0.44 1.93 -40.48
CA ALA A 179 0.71 1.03 -40.36
C ALA A 179 1.66 1.45 -39.22
N TYR A 180 1.93 2.75 -39.07
CA TYR A 180 2.74 3.26 -37.96
C TYR A 180 2.03 3.14 -36.61
N VAL A 181 0.71 3.34 -36.57
CA VAL A 181 -0.09 3.11 -35.35
C VAL A 181 0.01 1.66 -34.89
N VAL A 182 -0.12 0.71 -35.82
CA VAL A 182 0.04 -0.72 -35.54
C VAL A 182 1.46 -1.02 -35.06
N GLN A 183 2.49 -0.42 -35.66
CA GLN A 183 3.88 -0.55 -35.19
C GLN A 183 4.04 -0.04 -33.74
N SER A 184 3.41 1.09 -33.41
CA SER A 184 3.38 1.66 -32.05
C SER A 184 2.74 0.68 -31.05
N LEU A 185 1.64 0.06 -31.47
CA LEU A 185 0.93 -0.93 -30.68
C LEU A 185 1.80 -2.16 -30.41
N PHE A 186 2.57 -2.64 -31.38
CA PHE A 186 3.53 -3.73 -31.17
C PHE A 186 4.59 -3.36 -30.13
N TYR A 187 5.15 -2.15 -30.18
CA TYR A 187 6.09 -1.70 -29.16
C TYR A 187 5.44 -1.63 -27.76
N ALA A 188 4.21 -1.12 -27.68
CA ALA A 188 3.46 -1.05 -26.43
C ALA A 188 3.20 -2.45 -25.84
N ILE A 189 2.70 -3.39 -26.64
CA ILE A 189 2.36 -4.74 -26.17
C ILE A 189 3.61 -5.47 -25.67
N ILE A 190 4.71 -5.42 -26.42
CA ILE A 190 5.95 -6.08 -26.02
C ILE A 190 6.53 -5.42 -24.77
N GLY A 191 6.58 -4.09 -24.72
CA GLY A 191 7.10 -3.36 -23.56
C GLY A 191 6.29 -3.60 -22.29
N ILE A 192 4.96 -3.52 -22.39
CA ILE A 192 4.04 -3.82 -21.29
C ILE A 192 4.18 -5.28 -20.86
N GLY A 193 4.19 -6.22 -21.82
CA GLY A 193 4.32 -7.65 -21.54
C GLY A 193 5.60 -7.98 -20.78
N LEU A 194 6.74 -7.44 -21.23
CA LEU A 194 8.03 -7.61 -20.54
C LEU A 194 8.04 -6.94 -19.17
N GLY A 195 7.46 -5.74 -19.05
CA GLY A 195 7.35 -5.04 -17.77
C GLY A 195 6.51 -5.81 -16.75
N LEU A 196 5.35 -6.33 -17.16
CA LEU A 196 4.49 -7.15 -16.31
C LEU A 196 5.18 -8.46 -15.93
N ALA A 197 5.85 -9.13 -16.87
CA ALA A 197 6.61 -10.34 -16.60
C ALA A 197 7.73 -10.10 -15.57
N LEU A 198 8.43 -8.96 -15.65
CA LEU A 198 9.45 -8.58 -14.67
C LEU A 198 8.84 -8.27 -13.30
N VAL A 199 7.76 -7.49 -13.26
CA VAL A 199 7.09 -7.11 -12.00
C VAL A 199 6.55 -8.34 -11.29
N TYR A 200 5.71 -9.13 -11.95
CA TYR A 200 5.04 -10.27 -11.30
C TYR A 200 5.90 -11.53 -11.24
N GLY A 201 6.80 -11.73 -12.20
CA GLY A 201 7.66 -12.92 -12.25
C GLY A 201 8.92 -12.81 -11.40
N VAL A 202 9.41 -11.59 -11.13
CA VAL A 202 10.69 -11.38 -10.42
C VAL A 202 10.51 -10.47 -9.21
N LEU A 203 10.01 -9.25 -9.39
CA LEU A 203 10.02 -8.24 -8.32
C LEU A 203 9.06 -8.60 -7.17
N VAL A 204 7.81 -8.94 -7.46
CA VAL A 204 6.81 -9.32 -6.45
C VAL A 204 7.29 -10.50 -5.60
N PRO A 205 7.68 -11.67 -6.16
CA PRO A 205 8.15 -12.79 -5.34
C PRO A 205 9.41 -12.45 -4.56
N PHE A 206 10.34 -11.68 -5.15
CA PHE A 206 11.56 -11.25 -4.46
C PHE A 206 11.28 -10.45 -3.19
N PHE A 207 10.36 -9.48 -3.25
CA PHE A 207 9.98 -8.65 -2.09
C PHE A 207 9.04 -9.34 -1.10
N VAL A 208 8.38 -10.43 -1.50
CA VAL A 208 7.64 -11.30 -0.56
C VAL A 208 8.61 -12.14 0.27
N GLU A 209 9.67 -12.66 -0.33
CA GLU A 209 10.69 -13.45 0.39
C GLU A 209 11.67 -12.56 1.17
N ASN A 210 11.96 -11.36 0.66
CA ASN A 210 12.91 -10.41 1.24
C ASN A 210 12.21 -9.06 1.46
N PRO A 211 11.31 -8.94 2.44
CA PRO A 211 10.65 -7.69 2.74
C PRO A 211 11.67 -6.63 3.18
N ILE A 212 11.39 -5.37 2.85
CA ILE A 212 12.19 -4.26 3.35
C ILE A 212 11.87 -4.09 4.84
N ASP A 213 12.88 -4.24 5.68
CA ASP A 213 12.73 -4.10 7.13
C ASP A 213 12.59 -2.62 7.52
N PHE A 214 11.36 -2.14 7.65
CA PHE A 214 11.11 -0.84 8.26
C PHE A 214 10.86 -0.99 9.77
N PRO A 215 11.27 0.00 10.60
CA PRO A 215 11.06 -0.02 12.05
C PRO A 215 9.58 -0.12 12.50
N PHE A 216 8.63 0.06 11.59
CA PHE A 216 7.20 0.17 11.87
C PHE A 216 6.34 -0.85 11.13
N SER A 217 6.87 -1.56 10.14
CA SER A 217 6.17 -2.59 9.34
C SER A 217 7.12 -3.25 8.35
N ASP A 218 6.84 -4.48 7.95
CA ASP A 218 7.49 -5.07 6.77
C ASP A 218 7.00 -4.40 5.49
N GLY A 219 7.95 -3.92 4.69
CA GLY A 219 7.72 -3.31 3.39
C GLY A 219 7.68 -4.35 2.28
N ILE A 220 6.49 -4.76 1.88
CA ILE A 220 6.27 -5.64 0.72
C ILE A 220 5.86 -4.85 -0.52
N LEU A 221 6.24 -5.34 -1.70
CA LEU A 221 5.79 -4.80 -2.97
C LEU A 221 4.38 -5.34 -3.29
N VAL A 222 3.35 -4.55 -2.97
CA VAL A 222 1.98 -4.87 -3.37
C VAL A 222 1.72 -4.32 -4.77
N ALA A 223 1.53 -5.22 -5.74
CA ALA A 223 1.19 -4.88 -7.12
C ALA A 223 -0.22 -5.38 -7.45
N ASP A 224 -1.24 -4.64 -7.03
CA ASP A 224 -2.63 -4.99 -7.30
C ASP A 224 -2.89 -5.10 -8.81
N ILE A 225 -3.51 -6.21 -9.21
CA ILE A 225 -3.76 -6.56 -10.61
C ILE A 225 -4.64 -5.48 -11.26
N GLY A 226 -5.76 -5.09 -10.64
CA GLY A 226 -6.72 -4.14 -11.21
C GLY A 226 -6.10 -2.79 -11.59
N PRO A 227 -5.50 -2.04 -10.63
CA PRO A 227 -4.82 -0.78 -10.89
C PRO A 227 -3.67 -0.91 -11.89
N THR A 228 -2.94 -2.03 -11.86
CA THR A 228 -1.80 -2.27 -12.75
C THR A 228 -2.25 -2.43 -14.21
N PHE A 229 -3.30 -3.22 -14.46
CA PHE A 229 -3.88 -3.37 -15.80
C PHE A 229 -4.51 -2.07 -16.31
N LEU A 230 -5.14 -1.28 -15.44
CA LEU A 230 -5.65 0.04 -15.80
C LEU A 230 -4.53 0.97 -16.29
N ARG A 231 -3.42 1.04 -15.54
CA ARG A 231 -2.23 1.83 -15.91
C ARG A 231 -1.60 1.34 -17.22
N ALA A 232 -1.52 0.02 -17.42
CA ALA A 232 -1.05 -0.57 -18.66
C ALA A 232 -1.94 -0.19 -19.87
N GLY A 233 -3.27 -0.20 -19.69
CA GLY A 233 -4.22 0.26 -20.71
C GLY A 233 -4.04 1.73 -21.07
N ILE A 234 -3.88 2.60 -20.06
CA ILE A 234 -3.60 4.04 -20.26
C ILE A 234 -2.29 4.22 -21.04
N LEU A 235 -1.23 3.52 -20.64
CA LEU A 235 0.07 3.57 -21.33
C LEU A 235 -0.05 3.12 -22.80
N MET A 236 -0.83 2.08 -23.07
CA MET A 236 -1.06 1.59 -24.44
C MET A 236 -1.72 2.65 -25.31
N ILE A 237 -2.77 3.30 -24.81
CA ILE A 237 -3.48 4.37 -25.52
C ILE A 237 -2.54 5.54 -25.79
N ILE A 238 -1.81 6.00 -24.78
CA ILE A 238 -0.87 7.12 -24.90
C ILE A 238 0.22 6.79 -25.94
N THR A 239 0.78 5.58 -25.89
CA THR A 239 1.80 5.11 -26.84
C THR A 239 1.27 5.12 -28.28
N MET A 240 0.03 4.71 -28.48
CA MET A 240 -0.62 4.69 -29.79
C MET A 240 -0.85 6.10 -30.34
N ILE A 241 -1.28 7.04 -29.49
CA ILE A 241 -1.41 8.46 -29.83
C ILE A 241 -0.05 9.06 -30.17
N ALA A 242 0.98 8.74 -29.39
CA ALA A 242 2.34 9.24 -29.59
C ALA A 242 2.94 8.81 -30.93
N GLY A 243 2.64 7.61 -31.41
CA GLY A 243 3.09 7.15 -32.72
C GLY A 243 2.28 7.67 -33.91
N LEU A 244 1.00 8.00 -33.70
CA LEU A 244 0.14 8.58 -34.72
C LEU A 244 0.56 10.00 -35.12
N LEU A 245 0.95 10.83 -34.14
CA LEU A 245 1.34 12.23 -34.37
C LEU A 245 2.49 12.41 -35.39
N PRO A 246 3.67 11.76 -35.23
CA PRO A 246 4.78 11.95 -36.15
C PRO A 246 4.49 11.34 -37.53
N ALA A 247 3.76 10.22 -37.57
CA ALA A 247 3.32 9.61 -38.82
C ALA A 247 2.47 10.58 -39.64
N ARG A 248 1.50 11.26 -39.01
CA ARG A 248 0.70 12.30 -39.66
C ARG A 248 1.54 13.45 -40.20
N ILE A 249 2.48 13.95 -39.41
CA ILE A 249 3.33 15.09 -39.78
C ILE A 249 4.12 14.76 -41.05
N ILE A 250 4.67 13.55 -41.15
CA ILE A 250 5.56 13.18 -42.27
C ILE A 250 4.76 12.72 -43.49
N VAL A 251 3.67 11.97 -43.29
CA VAL A 251 2.86 11.46 -44.40
C VAL A 251 2.18 12.61 -45.15
N ARG A 252 1.74 13.68 -44.47
CA ARG A 252 1.09 14.84 -45.10
C ARG A 252 2.03 15.82 -45.80
N GLN A 253 3.35 15.61 -45.76
CA GLN A 253 4.27 16.46 -46.51
C GLN A 253 4.15 16.21 -48.03
N ASN A 254 4.31 17.28 -48.81
CA ASN A 254 4.17 17.25 -50.27
C ASN A 254 5.08 16.18 -50.90
N THR A 255 4.51 15.43 -51.85
CA THR A 255 5.17 14.35 -52.58
C THR A 255 6.38 14.82 -53.38
N LEU A 256 6.31 16.03 -53.96
CA LEU A 256 7.38 16.62 -54.76
C LEU A 256 8.65 16.88 -53.91
N ASP A 257 8.49 17.52 -52.75
CA ASP A 257 9.56 17.79 -51.78
C ASP A 257 10.14 16.50 -51.18
N SER A 258 9.27 15.50 -50.99
CA SER A 258 9.66 14.19 -50.45
C SER A 258 10.52 13.37 -51.42
N ILE A 259 10.40 13.59 -52.73
CA ILE A 259 11.21 12.95 -53.78
C ILE A 259 12.48 13.77 -54.07
N LEU A 260 12.39 15.10 -54.04
CA LEU A 260 13.50 16.01 -54.35
C LEU A 260 14.43 16.33 -53.16
N GLN A 261 14.13 15.85 -51.95
CA GLN A 261 14.90 16.10 -50.71
C GLN A 261 15.16 17.59 -50.45
N ARG A 262 14.17 18.44 -50.68
CA ARG A 262 14.20 19.87 -50.31
C ARG A 262 12.98 20.21 -49.47
#